data_AF-K3W9Q4-F1
#
_entry.id   AF-K3W9Q4-F1
#
_cell.length_a   1.000
_cell.length_b   1.000
_cell.length_c   1.000
_cell.angle_alpha   90.00
_cell.angle_beta   90.00
_cell.angle_gamma   90.00
#
_symmetry.space_group_name_H-M   'P 1'
#
loop_
_entity.id
_entity.type
_entity.pdbx_description
1 polymer ?
#
loop_
_entity_poly.entity_id
_entity_poly.type
_entity_poly.pdbx_seq_one_letter_code
_entity_poly.pdbx_strand_id
1 'polypeptide(L)'
;MPKSIPLTELERGLVMAYHNEKLTIRNITERINRSSTVVYNFLQDPDKYGTAKRSGRPPALKKKDKRQLKKHASTGDFTATQLKKVLDLQVS
;
A
#
# COMPACT_ATOMS: atom_id res chain seq x y z
N MET A 1 5.93 -0.19 8.15
CA MET A 1 6.20 -1.37 7.29
C MET A 1 5.50 -2.58 7.89
N PRO A 2 5.11 -3.61 7.10
CA PRO A 2 4.52 -4.80 7.67
C PRO A 2 5.60 -5.53 8.46
N LYS A 3 5.24 -6.06 9.64
CA LYS A 3 6.20 -6.77 10.49
C LYS A 3 6.57 -8.15 9.92
N SER A 4 5.75 -8.70 9.03
CA SER A 4 5.92 -10.03 8.43
C SER A 4 5.49 -10.06 6.98
N ILE A 5 5.96 -11.10 6.28
CA ILE A 5 5.57 -11.44 4.90
C ILE A 5 4.09 -11.90 4.91
N PRO A 6 3.26 -11.45 3.96
CA PRO A 6 1.87 -11.91 3.84
C PRO A 6 1.79 -13.43 3.60
N LEU A 7 0.61 -14.01 3.86
CA LEU A 7 0.38 -15.44 3.60
C LEU A 7 0.63 -15.77 2.12
N THR A 8 1.37 -16.84 1.89
CA THR A 8 1.52 -17.46 0.56
C THR A 8 0.22 -18.12 0.11
N GLU A 9 0.07 -18.38 -1.18
CA GLU A 9 -1.15 -19.02 -1.71
C GLU A 9 -1.39 -20.41 -1.10
N LEU A 10 -0.31 -21.18 -0.88
CA LEU A 10 -0.38 -22.48 -0.21
C LEU A 10 -0.89 -22.35 1.23
N GLU A 11 -0.36 -21.40 2.00
CA GLU A 11 -0.81 -21.15 3.37
C GLU A 11 -2.27 -20.70 3.40
N ARG A 12 -2.71 -19.87 2.44
CA ARG A 12 -4.12 -19.46 2.33
C ARG A 12 -5.02 -20.66 2.09
N GLY A 13 -4.64 -21.55 1.17
CA GLY A 13 -5.37 -22.79 0.90
C GLY A 13 -5.49 -23.67 2.15
N LEU A 14 -4.39 -23.83 2.91
CA LEU A 14 -4.40 -24.58 4.16
C LEU A 14 -5.29 -23.93 5.24
N VAL A 15 -5.21 -22.61 5.40
CA VAL A 15 -6.10 -21.88 6.34
C VAL A 15 -7.56 -22.10 5.97
N MET A 16 -7.92 -22.02 4.69
CA MET A 16 -9.29 -22.26 4.23
C MET A 16 -9.74 -23.70 4.47
N ALA A 17 -8.89 -24.68 4.18
CA ALA A 17 -9.19 -26.09 4.42
C ALA A 17 -9.47 -26.35 5.91
N TYR A 18 -8.58 -25.89 6.80
CA TYR A 18 -8.76 -26.06 8.25
C TYR A 18 -9.94 -25.28 8.82
N HIS A 19 -10.25 -24.11 8.24
CA HIS A 19 -11.44 -23.35 8.62
C HIS A 19 -12.73 -24.09 8.23
N ASN A 20 -12.76 -24.74 7.07
CA ASN A 20 -13.88 -25.57 6.64
C ASN A 20 -14.06 -26.81 7.54
N GLU A 21 -12.96 -27.36 8.07
CA GLU A 21 -12.97 -28.40 9.11
C GLU A 21 -13.43 -27.90 10.50
N LYS A 22 -13.79 -26.61 10.62
CA LYS A 22 -14.21 -25.95 11.87
C LYS A 22 -13.15 -25.97 12.97
N LEU A 23 -11.87 -26.02 12.60
CA LEU A 23 -10.77 -25.88 13.55
C LEU A 23 -10.76 -24.46 14.13
N THR A 24 -10.39 -24.36 15.41
CA THR A 24 -10.22 -23.05 16.05
C THR A 24 -9.04 -22.30 15.44
N ILE A 25 -9.10 -20.97 15.44
CA ILE A 25 -8.01 -20.12 14.93
C ILE A 25 -6.68 -20.49 15.60
N ARG A 26 -6.70 -20.81 16.90
CA ARG A 26 -5.52 -21.27 17.64
C ARG A 26 -4.91 -22.53 17.02
N ASN A 27 -5.71 -23.56 16.78
CA ASN A 27 -5.23 -24.81 16.18
C ASN A 27 -4.68 -24.57 14.76
N ILE A 28 -5.33 -23.69 13.97
CA ILE A 28 -4.85 -23.31 12.64
C ILE A 28 -3.48 -22.62 12.73
N THR A 29 -3.32 -21.70 13.68
CA THR A 29 -2.06 -20.96 13.87
C THR A 29 -0.91 -21.85 14.30
N GLU A 30 -1.19 -22.84 15.15
CA GLU A 30 -0.19 -23.82 15.60
C GLU A 30 0.24 -24.74 14.44
N ARG A 31 -0.69 -25.16 13.57
CA ARG A 31 -0.39 -25.99 12.39
C ARG A 31 0.40 -25.28 11.30
N ILE A 32 0.08 -24.01 11.04
CA ILE A 32 0.68 -23.21 9.95
C ILE A 32 1.87 -22.39 10.45
N ASN A 33 2.09 -22.34 11.77
CA ASN A 33 3.12 -21.53 12.42
C ASN A 33 3.06 -20.04 12.04
N ARG A 34 1.84 -19.48 12.06
CA ARG A 34 1.57 -18.07 11.72
C ARG A 34 0.83 -17.37 12.85
N SER A 35 0.96 -16.05 12.91
CA SER A 35 0.28 -15.22 13.91
C SER A 35 -1.25 -15.35 13.82
N SER A 36 -1.90 -15.43 14.98
CA SER A 36 -3.36 -15.43 15.10
C SER A 36 -4.03 -14.23 14.45
N THR A 37 -3.44 -13.03 14.56
CA THR A 37 -3.96 -11.83 13.91
C THR A 37 -3.94 -11.95 12.38
N VAL A 38 -2.92 -12.59 11.81
CA VAL A 38 -2.81 -12.77 10.36
C VAL A 38 -3.88 -13.74 9.85
N VAL A 39 -4.05 -14.88 10.53
CA VAL A 39 -5.07 -15.88 10.21
C VAL A 39 -6.47 -15.28 10.37
N TYR A 40 -6.73 -14.59 11.47
CA TYR A 40 -8.00 -13.90 11.71
C TYR A 40 -8.31 -12.87 10.61
N ASN A 41 -7.37 -11.98 10.29
CA ASN A 41 -7.56 -10.96 9.25
C ASN A 41 -7.79 -11.57 7.87
N PHE A 42 -7.13 -12.69 7.56
CA PHE A 42 -7.37 -13.42 6.31
C PHE A 42 -8.79 -14.02 6.27
N LEU A 43 -9.23 -14.65 7.36
CA LEU A 43 -10.57 -15.26 7.41
C LEU A 43 -11.72 -14.26 7.35
N GLN A 44 -11.51 -13.01 7.80
CA GLN A 44 -12.52 -11.94 7.71
C GLN A 44 -12.83 -11.54 6.26
N ASP A 45 -11.81 -11.46 5.40
CA ASP A 45 -11.98 -11.11 3.99
C ASP A 45 -10.87 -11.78 3.14
N PRO A 46 -11.05 -13.07 2.79
CA PRO A 46 -10.03 -13.84 2.07
C PRO A 46 -9.70 -13.25 0.70
N ASP A 47 -10.72 -12.74 0.00
CA ASP A 47 -10.59 -12.22 -1.37
C ASP A 47 -9.81 -10.91 -1.42
N LYS A 48 -9.96 -10.05 -0.40
CA LYS A 48 -9.23 -8.77 -0.33
C LYS A 48 -7.89 -8.87 0.40
N TYR A 49 -7.52 -10.04 0.93
CA TYR A 49 -6.30 -10.17 1.70
C TYR A 49 -5.04 -9.93 0.85
N GLY A 50 -4.28 -8.89 1.21
CA GLY A 50 -3.03 -8.54 0.54
C GLY A 50 -3.19 -7.84 -0.82
N THR A 51 -4.41 -7.53 -1.26
CA THR A 51 -4.65 -6.82 -2.53
C THR A 51 -4.56 -5.29 -2.39
N ALA A 52 -4.70 -4.78 -1.17
CA ALA A 52 -4.65 -3.37 -0.87
C ALA A 52 -3.26 -2.77 -1.20
N LYS A 53 -3.21 -1.94 -2.25
CA LYS A 53 -2.00 -1.20 -2.61
C LYS A 53 -1.73 -0.10 -1.59
N ARG A 54 -0.46 0.08 -1.23
CA ARG A 54 -0.04 1.23 -0.44
C ARG A 54 -0.04 2.47 -1.32
N SER A 55 -0.61 3.56 -0.80
CA SER A 55 -0.61 4.87 -1.45
C SER A 55 0.80 5.48 -1.59
N GLY A 56 1.79 4.93 -0.88
CA GLY A 56 3.16 5.41 -0.91
C GLY A 56 3.34 6.76 -0.21
N ARG A 57 4.50 7.38 -0.41
CA ARG A 57 4.76 8.73 0.10
C ARG A 57 3.97 9.74 -0.74
N PRO A 58 3.26 10.70 -0.12
CA PRO A 58 2.62 11.76 -0.89
C PRO A 58 3.65 12.54 -1.72
N PRO A 59 3.30 12.95 -2.95
CA PRO A 59 4.21 13.71 -3.80
C PRO A 59 4.51 15.08 -3.18
N ALA A 60 5.73 15.58 -3.39
CA ALA A 60 6.17 16.89 -2.88
C ALA A 60 5.33 18.06 -3.42
N LEU A 61 4.83 17.94 -4.65
CA LEU A 61 3.99 18.94 -5.31
C LEU A 61 2.52 18.56 -5.28
N LYS A 62 1.66 19.52 -4.91
CA LYS A 62 0.21 19.36 -4.98
C LYS A 62 -0.24 19.40 -6.45
N LYS A 63 -1.46 18.91 -6.72
CA LYS A 63 -2.04 18.92 -8.08
C LYS A 63 -2.11 20.33 -8.69
N LYS A 64 -2.36 21.35 -7.87
CA LYS A 64 -2.40 22.77 -8.28
C LYS A 64 -1.04 23.23 -8.77
N ASP A 65 0.00 22.99 -7.97
CA ASP A 65 1.37 23.42 -8.25
C ASP A 65 1.88 22.76 -9.53
N LYS A 66 1.60 21.46 -9.73
CA LYS A 66 1.90 20.76 -10.99
C LYS A 66 1.22 21.41 -12.21
N ARG A 67 -0.02 21.87 -12.06
CA ARG A 67 -0.77 22.52 -13.14
C ARG A 67 -0.18 23.89 -13.47
N GLN A 68 0.15 24.69 -12.45
CA GLN A 68 0.76 26.00 -12.66
C GLN A 68 2.15 25.86 -13.29
N LEU A 69 2.95 24.91 -12.82
CA LEU A 69 4.28 24.63 -13.38
C LEU A 69 4.21 24.27 -14.85
N LYS A 70 3.26 23.40 -15.26
CA LYS A 70 3.03 23.10 -16.67
C LYS A 70 2.62 24.33 -17.50
N LYS A 71 1.73 25.17 -16.96
CA LYS A 71 1.27 26.39 -17.65
C LYS A 71 2.42 27.38 -17.89
N HIS A 72 3.25 27.64 -16.89
CA HIS A 72 4.38 28.57 -17.05
C HIS A 72 5.49 27.98 -17.93
N ALA A 73 5.78 26.69 -17.80
CA ALA A 73 6.74 26.03 -18.69
C ALA A 73 6.30 26.04 -20.17
N SER A 74 4.99 26.04 -20.46
CA SER A 74 4.49 26.14 -21.84
C SER A 74 4.55 27.53 -22.46
N THR A 75 4.78 28.58 -21.66
CA THR A 75 4.79 29.97 -22.17
C THR A 75 6.14 30.40 -22.76
N GLY A 76 7.22 29.65 -22.50
CA GLY A 76 8.54 29.95 -23.02
C GLY A 76 9.64 29.17 -22.30
N ASP A 77 10.89 29.50 -22.60
CA ASP A 77 12.06 28.85 -22.02
C ASP A 77 12.35 29.41 -20.63
N PHE A 78 11.97 28.66 -19.60
CA PHE A 78 12.27 28.97 -18.20
C PHE A 78 13.14 27.88 -17.58
N THR A 79 14.10 28.29 -16.76
CA THR A 79 14.87 27.33 -15.96
C THR A 79 14.06 26.84 -14.76
N ALA A 80 14.41 25.67 -14.22
CA ALA A 80 13.73 25.11 -13.05
C ALA A 80 13.78 26.04 -11.82
N THR A 81 14.90 26.74 -11.60
CA THR A 81 15.06 27.70 -10.50
C THR A 81 14.20 28.96 -10.70
N GLN A 82 14.03 29.42 -11.95
CA GLN A 82 13.13 30.53 -12.27
C GLN A 82 11.67 30.14 -12.00
N LEU A 83 11.22 28.96 -12.47
CA LEU A 83 9.87 28.48 -12.21
C LEU A 83 9.58 28.29 -10.72
N LYS A 84 10.57 27.78 -9.96
CA LYS A 84 10.49 27.64 -8.50
C LYS A 84 10.29 28.98 -7.79
N LYS A 85 11.02 30.03 -8.21
CA LYS A 85 10.86 31.38 -7.66
C LYS A 85 9.52 32.02 -8.04
N VAL A 86 9.12 31.92 -9.31
CA VAL A 86 7.85 32.49 -9.81
C VAL A 86 6.63 31.87 -9.12
N LEU A 87 6.70 30.58 -8.81
CA LEU A 87 5.61 29.83 -8.19
C LEU A 87 5.75 29.69 -6.66
N ASP A 88 6.78 30.30 -6.07
CA ASP A 88 7.13 30.22 -4.63
C ASP A 88 7.07 28.79 -4.08
N LEU A 89 7.69 27.85 -4.82
CA LEU A 89 7.62 26.44 -4.47
C LEU A 89 8.73 26.07 -3.47
N GLN A 90 8.33 25.60 -2.30
CA GLN A 90 9.24 25.05 -1.28
C GLN A 90 9.59 23.57 -1.56
N VAL A 91 10.03 23.27 -2.78
CA VAL A 91 10.50 21.93 -3.17
C VAL A 91 11.87 22.00 -3.81
N SER A 92 12.73 21.00 -3.57
CA SER A 92 14.06 20.92 -4.17
C SER A 92 14.02 20.32 -5.57
#